data_AF-A0A7S1SHJ3-F1
#
_entry.id   AF-A0A7S1SHJ3-F1
#
_cell.length_a   1.000
_cell.length_b   1.000
_cell.length_c   1.000
_cell.angle_alpha   90.00
_cell.angle_beta   90.00
_cell.angle_gamma   90.00
#
_symmetry.space_group_name_H-M   'P 1'
#
loop_
_entity.id
_entity.type
_entity.pdbx_description
1 polymer ?
#
loop_
_entity_poly.entity_id
_entity_poly.type
_entity_poly.pdbx_seq_one_letter_code
_entity_poly.pdbx_strand_id
1 'polypeptide(L)'
;VCGFAVALVAVNGKESTSEGRGSAGRSFSNEKEAQLAVDVTALLLRENDDLESVAILTPYNGQARLLKRLLLRSMEASLAERVRISSVDGFQGQEADVVVLTTVRSNAKRA
;
A
#
# COMPACT_ATOMS: atom_id res chain seq x y z
N VAL A 1 10.30 5.11 26.50
CA VAL A 1 10.63 4.61 25.16
C VAL A 1 9.31 4.33 24.45
N CYS A 2 8.77 5.29 23.70
CA CYS A 2 7.59 5.04 22.86
C CYS A 2 8.08 4.21 21.67
N GLY A 3 7.96 2.89 21.76
CA GLY A 3 8.34 1.99 20.68
C GLY A 3 7.44 2.22 19.47
N PHE A 4 8.01 2.22 18.27
CA PHE A 4 7.25 2.15 17.03
C PHE A 4 6.39 0.88 17.05
N ALA A 5 5.07 1.04 17.01
CA ALA A 5 4.16 -0.08 16.97
C ALA A 5 4.26 -0.77 15.59
N VAL A 6 4.80 -1.98 15.56
CA VAL A 6 4.82 -2.82 14.35
C VAL A 6 3.67 -3.83 14.44
N ALA A 7 2.82 -3.85 13.42
CA ALA A 7 1.75 -4.83 13.29
C ALA A 7 1.88 -5.59 11.95
N LEU A 8 1.71 -6.90 11.99
CA LEU A 8 1.62 -7.75 10.81
C LEU A 8 0.19 -8.27 10.69
N VAL A 9 -0.47 -7.94 9.59
CA VAL A 9 -1.86 -8.34 9.35
C VAL A 9 -1.91 -9.34 8.20
N ALA A 10 -2.33 -10.56 8.52
CA ALA A 10 -2.51 -11.61 7.52
C ALA A 10 -3.76 -11.34 6.67
N VAL A 11 -3.61 -11.37 5.35
CA VAL A 11 -4.71 -11.14 4.41
C VAL A 11 -4.94 -12.37 3.54
N ASN A 12 -6.13 -12.95 3.64
CA ASN A 12 -6.55 -14.07 2.80
C ASN A 12 -7.05 -13.57 1.42
N GLY A 13 -6.12 -13.05 0.63
CA GLY A 13 -6.31 -12.59 -0.75
C GLY A 13 -5.68 -13.51 -1.79
N LYS A 14 -5.99 -13.26 -3.06
CA LYS A 14 -5.40 -13.96 -4.20
C LYS A 14 -4.76 -12.93 -5.12
N GLU A 15 -3.52 -13.19 -5.52
CA GLU A 15 -2.85 -12.36 -6.50
C GLU A 15 -3.49 -12.52 -7.89
N SER A 16 -3.66 -11.39 -8.57
CA SER A 16 -4.00 -11.29 -9.98
C SER A 16 -2.76 -10.86 -10.74
N THR A 17 -2.61 -11.40 -11.94
CA THR A 17 -1.51 -11.06 -12.84
C THR A 17 -2.00 -10.13 -13.93
N SER A 18 -1.24 -9.08 -14.21
CA SER A 18 -1.40 -8.27 -15.42
C SER A 18 -0.15 -8.35 -16.26
N GLU A 19 -0.32 -8.52 -17.58
CA GLU A 19 0.78 -8.34 -18.52
C GLU A 19 0.98 -6.83 -18.71
N GLY A 20 2.21 -6.37 -18.50
CA GLY A 20 2.56 -4.98 -18.79
C GLY A 20 2.54 -4.73 -20.30
N ARG A 21 2.24 -3.49 -20.70
CA ARG A 21 2.37 -3.08 -22.10
C ARG A 21 3.83 -2.74 -22.39
N GLY A 22 4.38 -3.23 -23.50
CA GLY A 22 5.76 -2.95 -23.93
C GLY A 22 6.81 -3.71 -23.12
N SER A 23 7.92 -3.06 -22.75
CA SER A 23 9.01 -3.67 -21.96
C SER A 23 8.69 -3.81 -20.47
N ALA A 24 7.56 -3.28 -20.00
CA ALA A 24 7.11 -3.46 -18.64
C ALA A 24 6.73 -4.93 -18.46
N GLY A 25 7.56 -5.69 -17.75
CA GLY A 25 7.30 -7.10 -17.45
C GLY A 25 5.99 -7.34 -16.71
N ARG A 26 5.72 -8.62 -16.41
CA ARG A 26 4.55 -9.06 -15.65
C ARG A 26 4.46 -8.33 -14.30
N SER A 27 3.26 -7.85 -13.95
CA SER A 27 3.01 -7.21 -12.66
C SER A 27 1.89 -7.92 -11.90
N PHE A 28 1.88 -7.75 -10.58
CA PHE A 28 0.95 -8.42 -9.67
C PHE A 28 0.17 -7.39 -8.86
N SER A 29 -1.04 -7.79 -8.49
CA SER A 29 -1.89 -7.03 -7.56
C SER A 29 -2.72 -7.99 -6.73
N ASN A 30 -2.99 -7.66 -5.47
CA ASN A 30 -3.90 -8.36 -4.60
C ASN A 30 -4.92 -7.36 -4.08
N GLU A 31 -6.17 -7.52 -4.53
CA GLU A 31 -7.24 -6.56 -4.28
C GLU A 31 -7.63 -6.47 -2.81
N LYS A 32 -7.65 -7.59 -2.09
CA LYS A 32 -7.94 -7.57 -0.65
C LYS A 32 -6.85 -6.90 0.16
N GLU A 33 -5.58 -7.14 -0.19
CA GLU A 33 -4.46 -6.43 0.45
C GLU A 33 -4.50 -4.94 0.14
N ALA A 34 -4.82 -4.57 -1.11
CA ALA A 34 -4.89 -3.16 -1.50
C ALA A 34 -6.02 -2.43 -0.77
N GLN A 35 -7.20 -3.06 -0.65
CA GLN A 35 -8.33 -2.49 0.07
C GLN A 35 -8.00 -2.31 1.54
N LEU A 36 -7.47 -3.35 2.20
CA LEU A 36 -7.11 -3.26 3.61
C LEU A 36 -6.03 -2.19 3.87
N ALA A 37 -5.03 -2.08 3.00
CA ALA A 37 -4.01 -1.04 3.12
C ALA A 37 -4.60 0.37 3.06
N VAL A 38 -5.57 0.60 2.17
CA VAL A 38 -6.29 1.88 2.07
C VAL A 38 -7.18 2.10 3.28
N ASP A 39 -7.91 1.10 3.74
CA ASP A 39 -8.80 1.21 4.90
C ASP A 39 -8.03 1.52 6.19
N VAL A 40 -6.91 0.84 6.41
CA VAL A 40 -6.01 1.10 7.55
C VAL A 40 -5.41 2.50 7.45
N THR A 41 -4.98 2.92 6.26
CA THR A 41 -4.45 4.28 6.05
C THR A 41 -5.52 5.34 6.34
N ALA A 42 -6.75 5.12 5.88
CA ALA A 42 -7.88 6.01 6.13
C ALA A 42 -8.19 6.09 7.63
N LEU A 43 -8.19 4.96 8.34
CA LEU A 43 -8.40 4.91 9.77
C LEU A 43 -7.32 5.68 10.53
N LEU A 44 -6.04 5.43 10.21
CA LEU A 44 -4.92 6.13 10.84
C LEU A 44 -5.03 7.64 10.69
N LEU A 45 -5.28 8.13 9.48
CA LEU A 45 -5.42 9.57 9.21
C LEU A 45 -6.67 10.19 9.85
N ARG A 46 -7.74 9.42 10.07
CA ARG A 46 -8.97 9.92 10.72
C ARG A 46 -8.86 9.98 12.24
N GLU A 47 -8.15 9.03 12.83
CA GLU A 47 -8.04 8.92 14.29
C GLU A 47 -6.83 9.70 14.86
N ASN A 48 -5.93 10.21 14.00
CA ASN A 48 -4.70 10.89 14.40
C ASN A 48 -4.49 12.13 13.52
N ASP A 49 -4.89 13.30 14.03
CA ASP A 49 -4.79 14.58 13.31
C ASP A 49 -3.34 15.04 13.09
N ASP A 50 -2.40 14.58 13.94
CA ASP A 50 -0.97 14.87 13.93
C ASP A 50 -0.19 14.08 12.87
N LEU A 51 -0.81 13.08 12.23
CA LEU A 51 -0.20 12.40 11.10
C LEU A 51 -0.23 13.28 9.84
N GLU A 52 0.94 13.82 9.49
CA GLU A 52 1.11 14.66 8.30
C GLU A 52 1.50 13.83 7.08
N SER A 53 2.14 12.67 7.28
CA SER A 53 2.68 11.85 6.19
C SER A 53 2.48 10.35 6.40
N VAL A 54 1.88 9.68 5.40
CA VAL A 54 1.76 8.22 5.35
C VAL A 54 2.29 7.69 4.03
N ALA A 55 3.11 6.64 4.07
CA ALA A 55 3.60 5.97 2.87
C ALA A 55 3.00 4.57 2.73
N ILE A 56 2.36 4.29 1.59
CA ILE A 56 2.00 2.92 1.21
C ILE A 56 3.05 2.39 0.23
N LEU A 57 3.82 1.40 0.68
CA LEU A 57 4.89 0.80 -0.11
C LEU A 57 4.45 -0.53 -0.74
N THR A 58 4.85 -0.74 -1.98
CA THR A 58 4.54 -1.99 -2.69
C THR A 58 5.60 -2.35 -3.74
N PRO A 59 5.98 -3.64 -3.86
CA PRO A 59 6.98 -4.07 -4.83
C PRO A 59 6.46 -4.14 -6.27
N TYR A 60 5.15 -4.03 -6.50
CA TYR A 60 4.55 -4.23 -7.82
C TYR A 60 3.80 -3.00 -8.34
N ASN A 61 4.13 -2.58 -9.56
CA ASN A 61 3.45 -1.49 -10.25
C ASN A 61 1.93 -1.72 -10.43
N GLY A 62 1.50 -2.98 -10.61
CA GLY A 62 0.08 -3.35 -10.67
C GLY A 62 -0.66 -3.00 -9.38
N GLN A 63 -0.07 -3.37 -8.23
CA GLN A 63 -0.58 -3.00 -6.91
C GLN A 63 -0.58 -1.48 -6.70
N ALA A 64 0.49 -0.77 -7.07
CA ALA A 64 0.57 0.67 -6.91
C ALA A 64 -0.57 1.41 -7.67
N ARG A 65 -0.89 0.94 -8.89
CA ARG A 65 -2.03 1.48 -9.67
C ARG A 65 -3.37 1.17 -9.01
N LEU A 66 -3.53 -0.02 -8.45
CA LEU A 66 -4.74 -0.41 -7.74
C LEU A 66 -4.94 0.44 -6.48
N LEU A 67 -3.89 0.60 -5.66
CA LEU A 67 -3.88 1.44 -4.46
C LEU A 67 -4.28 2.88 -4.79
N LYS A 68 -3.68 3.50 -5.81
CA LYS A 68 -4.04 4.89 -6.21
C LYS A 68 -5.52 5.03 -6.56
N ARG A 69 -6.09 4.03 -7.25
CA ARG A 69 -7.51 4.03 -7.62
C ARG A 69 -8.43 3.88 -6.41
N LEU A 70 -8.08 3.01 -5.47
CA LEU A 70 -8.87 2.76 -4.26
C LEU A 70 -8.77 3.94 -3.29
N LEU A 71 -7.58 4.53 -3.14
CA LEU A 71 -7.34 5.71 -2.30
C LEU A 71 -8.28 6.86 -2.68
N LEU A 72 -8.32 7.23 -3.96
CA LEU A 72 -9.18 8.29 -4.49
C LEU A 72 -10.67 8.03 -4.31
N ARG A 73 -11.08 6.78 -4.06
CA ARG A 73 -12.49 6.40 -3.82
C ARG A 73 -12.85 6.33 -2.34
N SER A 74 -11.87 6.18 -1.46
CA SER A 74 -12.09 5.77 -0.06
C SER A 74 -11.92 6.93 0.93
N MET A 75 -11.31 8.04 0.53
CA MET A 75 -11.11 9.21 1.40
C MET A 75 -11.15 10.53 0.63
N GLU A 76 -11.39 11.61 1.38
CA GLU A 76 -11.34 13.00 0.91
C GLU A 76 -9.99 13.36 0.29
N ALA A 77 -9.99 14.27 -0.68
CA ALA A 77 -8.79 14.67 -1.40
C ALA A 77 -7.70 15.22 -0.47
N SER A 78 -8.08 16.00 0.54
CA SER A 78 -7.14 16.57 1.52
C SER A 78 -6.42 15.52 2.37
N LEU A 79 -7.07 14.40 2.67
CA LEU A 79 -6.43 13.27 3.35
C LEU A 79 -5.57 12.46 2.37
N ALA A 80 -6.06 12.26 1.14
CA ALA A 80 -5.31 11.55 0.12
C ALA A 80 -3.97 12.24 -0.25
N GLU A 81 -3.90 13.56 -0.15
CA GLU A 81 -2.67 14.35 -0.36
C GLU A 81 -1.55 14.02 0.64
N ARG A 82 -1.90 13.55 1.84
CA ARG A 82 -0.94 13.09 2.86
C ARG A 82 -0.37 11.70 2.59
N VAL A 83 -0.91 10.99 1.59
CA VAL A 83 -0.55 9.59 1.30
C VAL A 83 0.34 9.49 0.07
N ARG A 84 1.56 8.96 0.26
CA ARG A 84 2.48 8.64 -0.84
C ARG A 84 2.44 7.15 -1.17
N ILE A 85 2.21 6.81 -2.44
CA ILE A 85 2.28 5.42 -2.92
C ILE A 85 3.54 5.25 -3.78
N SER A 86 4.45 4.38 -3.34
CA SER A 86 5.75 4.16 -4.01
C SER A 86 6.23 2.71 -3.91
N SER A 87 7.27 2.38 -4.67
CA SER A 87 8.08 1.18 -4.41
C SER A 87 9.05 1.43 -3.27
N VAL A 88 9.64 0.36 -2.72
CA VAL A 88 10.70 0.46 -1.71
C VAL A 88 11.88 1.25 -2.25
N ASP A 89 12.35 0.92 -3.46
CA ASP A 89 13.46 1.62 -4.12
C ASP A 89 13.12 3.09 -4.40
N GLY A 90 11.90 3.37 -4.85
CA GLY A 90 11.43 4.72 -5.14
C GLY A 90 11.17 5.57 -3.89
N PHE A 91 11.25 4.97 -2.70
CA PHE A 91 11.12 5.65 -1.41
C PHE A 91 12.45 5.71 -0.64
N GLN A 92 13.56 5.29 -1.25
CA GLN A 92 14.87 5.34 -0.62
C GLN A 92 15.24 6.77 -0.21
N GLY A 93 15.67 6.94 1.05
CA GLY A 93 16.06 8.24 1.61
C GLY A 93 14.90 9.17 1.95
N GLN A 94 13.66 8.68 1.88
CA GLN A 94 12.46 9.38 2.33
C GLN A 94 11.95 8.75 3.63
N GLU A 95 11.24 9.56 4.40
CA GLU A 95 10.61 9.17 5.67
C GLU A 95 9.12 9.53 5.62
N ALA A 96 8.33 8.86 6.46
CA ALA A 96 6.93 9.15 6.72
C ALA A 96 6.61 8.77 8.17
N ASP A 97 5.62 9.43 8.77
CA ASP A 97 5.20 9.18 10.16
C ASP A 97 4.72 7.72 10.31
N VAL A 98 4.03 7.21 9.29
CA VAL A 98 3.61 5.81 9.19
C VAL A 98 3.91 5.21 7.83
N VAL A 99 4.38 3.96 7.82
CA VAL A 99 4.59 3.16 6.62
C VAL A 99 3.66 1.94 6.62
N VAL A 100 2.85 1.79 5.58
CA VAL A 100 2.03 0.62 5.29
C VAL A 100 2.68 -0.17 4.14
N LEU A 101 3.19 -1.36 4.42
CA LEU A 101 3.82 -2.22 3.41
C LEU A 101 2.85 -3.29 2.92
N THR A 102 2.72 -3.46 1.60
CA THR A 102 1.98 -4.56 0.98
C THR A 102 2.92 -5.56 0.31
N THR A 103 2.72 -6.86 0.56
CA THR A 103 3.58 -7.94 0.05
C THR A 103 3.08 -8.53 -1.26
N VAL A 104 1.77 -8.45 -1.53
CA VAL A 104 1.04 -8.80 -2.76
C VAL A 104 1.02 -10.28 -3.13
N ARG A 105 2.14 -10.99 -2.98
CA ARG A 105 2.29 -12.37 -3.42
C ARG A 105 1.57 -13.33 -2.49
N SER A 106 0.68 -14.16 -3.04
CA SER A 106 -0.15 -15.11 -2.27
C SER A 106 -0.21 -16.46 -2.98
N ASN A 107 0.95 -17.08 -3.22
CA ASN A 107 1.06 -18.34 -3.96
C ASN A 107 0.91 -19.54 -3.05
N ALA A 108 -0.10 -20.38 -3.29
CA ALA A 108 -0.28 -21.65 -2.57
C ALA A 108 0.84 -22.69 -2.83
N LYS A 109 1.75 -22.44 -3.77
CA LYS A 109 2.74 -23.43 -4.24
C LYS A 109 4.07 -23.46 -3.47
N ARG A 110 4.25 -22.65 -2.43
CA ARG A 110 5.43 -22.72 -1.56
C ARG A 110 5.06 -22.37 -0.12
N ALA A 111 4.65 -23.39 0.62
CA ALA A 111 4.82 -23.48 2.06
C ALA A 111 5.77 -24.66 2.32
#